data_AF-A0A6I6VSM7-F1
#
_entry.id   AF-A0A6I6VSM7-F1
#
_cell.length_a   1.000
_cell.length_b   1.000
_cell.length_c   1.000
_cell.angle_alpha   90.00
_cell.angle_beta   90.00
_cell.angle_gamma   90.00
#
_symmetry.space_group_name_H-M   'P 1'
#
loop_
_entity.id
_entity.type
_entity.pdbx_description
1 polymer ?
#
loop_
_entity_poly.entity_id
_entity_poly.type
_entity_poly.pdbx_seq_one_letter_code
_entity_poly.pdbx_strand_id
1 'polypeptide(L)'
;MFDVICQTIKSLSMQGILPAHLNSSAIKPNDTLLDLGLDSMGQLTLLSELKGRLSLSLPADQVDATTTLHELALILERANTLAFSAAV
;
A
#
# COMPACT_ATOMS: atom_id res chain seq x y z
N MET A 1 9.84 -3.67 -1.52
CA MET A 1 8.55 -2.96 -1.51
C MET A 1 7.72 -3.10 -0.22
N PHE A 2 7.64 -4.28 0.39
CA PHE A 2 6.79 -4.50 1.58
C PHE A 2 7.10 -3.56 2.76
N ASP A 3 8.37 -3.30 3.07
CA ASP A 3 8.76 -2.38 4.15
C ASP A 3 8.20 -0.95 3.93
N VAL A 4 8.27 -0.45 2.69
CA VAL A 4 7.71 0.87 2.31
C VAL A 4 6.20 0.91 2.54
N ILE A 5 5.49 -0.18 2.24
CA ILE A 5 4.06 -0.29 2.51
C ILE A 5 3.79 -0.22 4.02
N CYS A 6 4.48 -1.03 4.82
CA CYS A 6 4.37 -1.01 6.27
C CYS A 6 4.67 0.38 6.87
N GLN A 7 5.73 1.04 6.40
CA GLN A 7 6.06 2.40 6.81
C GLN A 7 4.97 3.41 6.44
N THR A 8 4.38 3.28 5.24
CA THR A 8 3.31 4.16 4.78
C THR A 8 2.04 3.95 5.59
N ILE A 9 1.65 2.69 5.86
CA ILE A 9 0.51 2.36 6.72
C ILE A 9 0.70 2.96 8.12
N LYS A 10 1.87 2.74 8.74
CA LYS A 10 2.19 3.31 10.05
C LYS A 10 2.17 4.83 10.05
N SER A 11 2.75 5.46 9.03
CA SER A 11 2.74 6.91 8.85
C SER A 11 1.32 7.46 8.79
N LEU A 12 0.44 6.85 7.98
CA LEU A 12 -0.94 7.28 7.84
C LEU A 12 -1.78 7.01 9.10
N SER A 13 -1.45 5.95 9.85
CA SER A 13 -2.07 5.66 11.14
C SER A 13 -1.68 6.69 12.19
N MET A 14 -0.41 7.12 12.22
CA MET A 14 0.04 8.22 13.09
C MET A 14 -0.61 9.56 12.73
N GLN A 15 -0.93 9.78 11.46
CA GLN A 15 -1.63 10.97 10.98
C GLN A 15 -3.15 10.93 11.23
N GLY A 16 -3.70 9.80 11.72
CA GLY A 16 -5.14 9.63 11.95
C GLY A 16 -5.96 9.41 10.68
N ILE A 17 -5.32 9.13 9.54
CA ILE A 17 -5.97 8.76 8.28
C ILE A 17 -6.42 7.30 8.32
N LEU A 18 -5.52 6.43 8.80
CA LEU A 18 -5.74 5.00 8.93
C LEU A 18 -6.03 4.60 10.39
N PRO A 19 -6.59 3.41 10.62
CA PRO A 19 -6.89 2.94 11.96
C PRO A 19 -5.67 2.95 12.90
N ALA A 20 -5.79 3.61 14.05
CA ALA A 20 -4.68 3.82 14.98
C ALA A 20 -4.06 2.52 15.52
N HIS A 21 -4.83 1.42 15.54
CA HIS A 21 -4.31 0.11 15.99
C HIS A 21 -3.17 -0.42 15.11
N LEU A 22 -3.11 -0.02 13.83
CA LEU A 22 -2.07 -0.43 12.89
C LEU A 22 -0.68 0.09 13.25
N ASN A 23 -0.59 1.14 14.06
CA ASN A 23 0.70 1.64 14.56
C ASN A 23 1.39 0.62 15.48
N SER A 24 0.61 -0.05 16.32
CA SER A 24 1.10 -1.05 17.29
C SER A 24 0.92 -2.49 16.82
N SER A 25 0.12 -2.73 15.78
CA SER A 25 -0.15 -4.07 15.27
C SER A 25 1.03 -4.64 14.47
N ALA A 26 1.23 -5.96 14.57
CA ALA A 26 2.24 -6.67 13.80
C ALA A 26 1.73 -6.95 12.39
N ILE A 27 2.01 -6.03 11.46
CA ILE A 27 1.64 -6.16 10.05
C ILE A 27 2.45 -7.28 9.38
N LYS A 28 1.76 -8.27 8.81
CA LYS A 28 2.36 -9.41 8.11
C LYS A 28 2.12 -9.32 6.60
N PRO A 29 2.99 -9.92 5.78
CA PRO A 29 2.84 -9.90 4.32
C PRO A 29 1.57 -10.60 3.83
N ASN A 30 1.08 -11.59 4.58
CA ASN A 30 -0.13 -12.34 4.23
C ASN A 30 -1.43 -11.69 4.74
N ASP A 31 -1.33 -10.58 5.48
CA ASP A 31 -2.51 -9.83 5.91
C ASP A 31 -3.12 -9.14 4.70
N THR A 32 -4.44 -9.17 4.61
CA THR A 32 -5.21 -8.47 3.57
C THR A 32 -5.50 -7.05 4.02
N LEU A 33 -5.82 -6.17 3.07
CA LEU A 33 -6.26 -4.81 3.41
C LEU A 33 -7.49 -4.83 4.33
N LEU A 34 -8.41 -5.78 4.12
CA LEU A 34 -9.57 -6.00 4.98
C LEU A 34 -9.18 -6.43 6.40
N ASP A 35 -8.22 -7.36 6.55
CA ASP A 35 -7.76 -7.86 7.85
C ASP A 35 -7.14 -6.74 8.70
N LEU A 36 -6.44 -5.83 8.03
CA LEU A 36 -5.88 -4.63 8.63
C LEU A 36 -6.96 -3.58 9.00
N GLY A 37 -8.20 -3.77 8.57
CA GLY A 37 -9.31 -2.84 8.79
C GLY A 37 -9.27 -1.62 7.88
N LEU A 38 -8.68 -1.74 6.68
CA LEU A 38 -8.72 -0.68 5.67
C LEU A 38 -10.04 -0.73 4.90
N ASP A 39 -10.89 0.27 5.10
CA ASP A 39 -12.04 0.55 4.24
C ASP A 39 -11.62 1.03 2.85
N SER A 40 -12.56 1.07 1.89
CA SER A 40 -12.28 1.53 0.50
C SER A 40 -11.55 2.88 0.44
N MET A 41 -11.88 3.83 1.33
CA MET A 41 -11.17 5.11 1.41
C MET A 41 -9.74 4.94 1.90
N GLY A 42 -9.51 4.15 2.95
CA GLY A 42 -8.17 3.88 3.48
C GLY A 42 -7.28 3.18 2.44
N GLN A 43 -7.84 2.26 1.66
CA GLN A 43 -7.15 1.61 0.54
C GLN A 43 -6.73 2.62 -0.53
N LEU A 44 -7.65 3.49 -0.98
CA LEU A 44 -7.35 4.53 -1.96
C LEU A 44 -6.32 5.54 -1.45
N THR A 45 -6.38 5.92 -0.18
CA THR A 45 -5.38 6.83 0.41
C THR A 45 -4.02 6.18 0.51
N LEU A 46 -3.94 4.93 0.98
CA LEU A 46 -2.69 4.16 1.01
C LEU A 46 -2.06 4.08 -0.39
N LEU A 47 -2.87 3.75 -1.40
CA LEU A 47 -2.42 3.68 -2.80
C LEU A 47 -1.96 5.04 -3.31
N SER A 48 -2.69 6.11 -3.02
CA SER A 48 -2.34 7.47 -3.44
C SER A 48 -1.01 7.92 -2.84
N GLU A 49 -0.79 7.62 -1.56
CA GLU A 49 0.48 7.92 -0.87
C GLU A 49 1.64 7.10 -1.43
N LEU A 50 1.43 5.80 -1.67
CA LEU A 50 2.45 4.95 -2.28
C LEU A 50 2.81 5.42 -3.70
N LYS A 51 1.80 5.80 -4.50
CA LYS A 51 1.99 6.39 -5.82
C LYS A 51 2.80 7.69 -5.75
N GLY A 52 2.47 8.58 -4.81
CA GLY A 52 3.19 9.82 -4.59
C GLY A 52 4.64 9.60 -4.15
N ARG A 53 4.88 8.69 -3.19
CA ARG A 53 6.23 8.37 -2.69
C ARG A 53 7.12 7.72 -3.75
N LEU A 54 6.56 6.84 -4.56
CA LEU A 54 7.30 6.08 -5.56
C LEU A 54 7.28 6.74 -6.95
N SER A 55 6.55 7.85 -7.12
CA SER A 55 6.30 8.48 -8.42
C SER A 55 5.75 7.50 -9.47
N LEU A 56 4.87 6.59 -9.04
CA LEU A 56 4.29 5.54 -9.89
C LEU A 56 2.85 5.84 -10.27
N SER A 57 2.46 5.44 -11.48
CA SER A 57 1.07 5.39 -11.89
C SER A 57 0.57 3.95 -11.79
N LEU A 58 -0.20 3.66 -10.74
CA LEU A 58 -0.88 2.38 -10.56
C LEU A 58 -2.38 2.52 -10.87
N PRO A 59 -2.97 1.59 -11.63
CA PRO A 59 -4.42 1.47 -11.71
C PRO A 59 -4.96 1.05 -10.34
N ALA A 60 -5.87 1.83 -9.78
CA ALA A 60 -6.51 1.48 -8.50
C ALA A 60 -7.39 0.21 -8.61
N ASP A 61 -7.73 -0.19 -9.83
CA ASP A 61 -8.53 -1.37 -10.16
C ASP A 61 -7.84 -2.71 -9.84
N GLN A 62 -6.52 -2.69 -9.55
CA GLN A 62 -5.73 -3.91 -9.31
C GLN A 62 -5.62 -4.26 -7.82
N VAL A 63 -6.24 -3.47 -6.94
CA VAL A 63 -6.09 -3.61 -5.48
C VAL A 63 -7.46 -3.53 -4.83
N ASP A 64 -7.82 -4.60 -4.13
CA ASP A 64 -9.10 -4.76 -3.47
C ASP A 64 -8.91 -5.11 -1.98
N ALA A 65 -10.01 -5.17 -1.24
CA ALA A 65 -10.00 -5.48 0.19
C ALA A 65 -9.33 -6.85 0.51
N THR A 66 -9.40 -7.80 -0.42
CA THR A 66 -8.80 -9.14 -0.26
C THR A 66 -7.33 -9.21 -0.69
N THR A 67 -6.79 -8.15 -1.32
CA THR A 67 -5.39 -8.12 -1.75
C THR A 67 -4.50 -8.15 -0.52
N THR A 68 -3.52 -9.07 -0.52
CA THR A 68 -2.54 -9.15 0.56
C THR A 68 -1.48 -8.06 0.40
N LEU A 69 -0.83 -7.68 1.50
CA LEU A 69 0.30 -6.75 1.42
C LEU A 69 1.47 -7.29 0.60
N HIS A 70 1.64 -8.61 0.54
CA HIS A 70 2.61 -9.26 -0.33
C HIS A 70 2.26 -9.04 -1.81
N GLU A 71 1.01 -9.28 -2.20
CA GLU A 71 0.55 -9.03 -3.57
C GLU A 71 0.65 -7.54 -3.94
N LEU A 72 0.26 -6.65 -3.02
CA LEU A 72 0.43 -5.21 -3.21
C LEU A 72 1.92 -4.87 -3.45
N ALA A 73 2.83 -5.45 -2.67
CA ALA A 73 4.26 -5.25 -2.86
C ALA A 73 4.74 -5.69 -4.25
N LEU A 74 4.28 -6.84 -4.75
CA LEU A 74 4.59 -7.34 -6.08
C LEU A 74 4.03 -6.41 -7.17
N ILE A 75 2.80 -5.93 -7.02
CA ILE A 75 2.17 -4.99 -7.97
C ILE A 75 2.98 -3.69 -8.04
N LEU A 76 3.36 -3.12 -6.89
CA LEU A 76 4.20 -1.92 -6.83
C LEU A 76 5.57 -2.14 -7.45
N GLU A 77 6.21 -3.28 -7.19
CA GLU A 77 7.53 -3.61 -7.71
C GLU A 77 7.53 -3.77 -9.25
N ARG A 78 6.48 -4.38 -9.79
CA ARG A 78 6.26 -4.47 -11.25
C ARG A 78 6.02 -3.10 -11.86
N ALA A 79 5.16 -2.28 -11.27
CA ALA A 79 4.90 -0.92 -11.74
C ALA A 79 6.17 -0.06 -11.71
N ASN A 80 6.97 -0.20 -10.66
CA ASN A 80 8.26 0.46 -10.52
C ASN A 80 9.22 0.06 -11.64
N THR A 81 9.38 -1.24 -11.87
CA THR A 81 10.25 -1.77 -12.92
C THR A 81 9.85 -1.26 -14.31
N LEU A 82 8.54 -1.23 -14.61
CA LEU A 82 8.02 -0.71 -15.89
C LEU A 82 8.25 0.80 -16.05
N ALA A 83 8.04 1.58 -14.99
CA ALA A 83 8.28 3.02 -15.00
C ALA A 83 9.76 3.34 -15.27
N PHE A 84 10.68 2.61 -14.63
CA PHE A 84 12.11 2.75 -14.89
C PHE A 84 12.52 2.29 -16.29
N SER A 85 11.89 1.23 -16.83
CA SER A 85 12.19 0.73 -18.17
C SER A 85 11.66 1.62 -19.30
N ALA A 86 10.60 2.39 -19.08
CA ALA A 86 10.04 3.29 -20.08
C ALA A 86 10.74 4.66 -20.15
N ALA A 87 11.61 4.95 -19.19
CA ALA A 87 12.36 6.20 -19.07
C ALA A 87 13.74 6.17 -19.75
N VAL A 88 14.08 5.10 -20.50
CA VAL A 88 15.33 4.92 -21.27
C VAL A 88 15.04 4.85 -22.76
#